data_AF-A0A5K0Y1G4-F1
#
_entry.id   AF-A0A5K0Y1G4-F1
#
_cell.length_a   1.000
_cell.length_b   1.000
_cell.length_c   1.000
_cell.angle_alpha   90.00
_cell.angle_beta   90.00
_cell.angle_gamma   90.00
#
_symmetry.space_group_name_H-M   'P 1'
#
loop_
_entity.id
_entity.type
_entity.pdbx_description
1 polymer ?
#
loop_
_entity_poly.entity_id
_entity_poly.type
_entity_poly.pdbx_seq_one_letter_code
_entity_poly.pdbx_strand_id
1 'polypeptide(L)'
;EVVEATKDSVGKCLAAKGQVEALYAMGAGLKNNIGNLVEFTGYPVVGNHSMLQASGSCLFDKENSLLTACAWDPRIHGQFFTQLTISIPLTSISSFIIDVKKLRDMAPQSLCAIEMYGGILMRFITASTAYLGQTTDVVDLEITYYRDHDPSQPRLHEDVLEELEQIVLFKYGGMPHWGKNRNIAFLGTKERFQGRIEKFVEVMKKFDPKGLFSSEWSDSVLGLQEKGLVIEKPGCALEGLCVCSLDSHCAPDKGYFCRPGLVYAEARVCRHEA
;
A
#
# COMPACT_ATOMS: atom_id res chain seq x y z
N GLU A 1 13.55 8.85 4.98
CA GLU A 1 14.89 8.66 4.40
C GLU A 1 15.97 8.51 5.46
N VAL A 2 16.34 9.54 6.23
CA VAL A 2 17.44 9.41 7.23
C VAL A 2 17.20 8.26 8.22
N VAL A 3 16.04 8.23 8.88
CA VAL A 3 15.68 7.16 9.84
C VAL A 3 15.59 5.77 9.18
N GLU A 4 15.32 5.70 7.87
CA GLU A 4 15.30 4.45 7.11
C GLU A 4 16.74 3.97 6.87
N ALA A 5 17.60 4.86 6.37
CA ALA A 5 19.00 4.58 6.06
C ALA A 5 19.82 4.21 7.30
N THR A 6 19.54 4.85 8.45
CA THR A 6 20.22 4.53 9.73
C THR A 6 19.56 3.39 10.50
N LYS A 7 18.49 2.79 9.95
CA LYS A 7 17.70 1.72 10.60
C LYS A 7 17.23 2.09 12.02
N ASP A 8 16.84 3.35 12.23
CA ASP A 8 16.48 3.89 13.54
C ASP A 8 14.98 3.74 13.82
N SER A 9 14.59 2.60 14.40
CA SER A 9 13.20 2.32 14.80
C SER A 9 12.65 3.30 15.83
N VAL A 10 13.48 3.76 16.78
CA VAL A 10 13.06 4.70 17.82
C VAL A 10 12.78 6.06 17.19
N GLY A 11 13.71 6.55 16.38
CA GLY A 11 13.55 7.80 15.62
C GLY A 11 12.34 7.75 14.69
N LYS A 12 12.08 6.61 14.04
CA LYS A 12 10.90 6.41 13.20
C LYS A 12 9.60 6.55 14.00
N CYS A 13 9.51 5.95 15.18
CA CYS A 13 8.34 6.09 16.05
C CYS A 13 8.16 7.51 16.59
N LEU A 14 9.24 8.18 17.00
CA LEU A 14 9.17 9.57 17.46
C LEU A 14 8.68 10.49 16.34
N ALA A 15 9.19 10.30 15.11
CA ALA A 15 8.75 11.05 13.94
C ALA A 15 7.28 10.77 13.59
N ALA A 16 6.87 9.50 13.58
CA ALA A 16 5.48 9.10 13.32
C ALA A 16 4.51 9.73 14.34
N LYS A 17 4.83 9.61 15.63
CA LYS A 17 4.04 10.23 16.70
C LYS A 17 3.94 11.74 16.53
N GLY A 18 5.05 12.44 16.33
CA GLY A 18 5.06 13.89 16.14
C GLY A 18 4.25 14.33 14.92
N GLN A 19 4.31 13.57 13.82
CA GLN A 19 3.51 13.84 12.62
C GLN A 19 2.01 13.66 12.88
N VAL A 20 1.61 12.56 13.53
CA VAL A 20 0.21 12.31 13.87
C VAL A 20 -0.31 13.39 14.81
N GLU A 21 0.42 13.72 15.88
CA GLU A 21 0.05 14.79 16.81
C GLU A 21 -0.10 16.15 16.11
N ALA A 22 0.82 16.49 15.20
CA ALA A 22 0.74 17.72 14.41
C ALA A 22 -0.49 17.74 13.49
N LEU A 23 -0.76 16.65 12.77
CA LEU A 23 -1.94 16.54 11.89
C LEU A 23 -3.24 16.68 12.69
N TYR A 24 -3.34 16.02 13.84
CA TYR A 24 -4.51 16.14 14.73
C TYR A 24 -4.68 17.55 15.29
N ALA A 25 -3.60 18.19 15.72
CA ALA A 25 -3.62 19.57 16.21
C ALA A 25 -4.08 20.56 15.14
N MET A 26 -3.74 20.30 13.87
CA MET A 26 -4.14 21.10 12.71
C MET A 26 -5.51 20.69 12.12
N GLY A 27 -6.24 19.78 12.77
CA GLY A 27 -7.55 19.30 12.29
C GLY A 27 -7.51 18.45 11.03
N ALA A 28 -6.32 17.98 10.62
CA ALA A 28 -6.10 17.18 9.41
C ALA A 28 -6.70 17.81 8.14
N GLY A 29 -6.64 19.14 8.03
CA GLY A 29 -7.20 19.91 6.91
C GLY A 29 -8.60 20.46 7.15
N LEU A 30 -9.28 20.07 8.24
CA LEU A 30 -10.55 20.66 8.68
C LEU A 30 -10.30 22.02 9.32
N LYS A 31 -11.20 22.98 9.06
CA LYS A 31 -11.14 24.35 9.57
C LYS A 31 -12.50 24.75 10.11
N ASN A 32 -12.52 25.60 11.14
CA ASN A 32 -13.77 26.11 11.70
C ASN A 32 -14.37 27.25 10.88
N ASN A 33 -13.52 28.17 10.40
CA ASN A 33 -13.93 29.35 9.64
C ASN A 33 -13.11 29.46 8.35
N ILE A 34 -13.77 29.82 7.26
CA ILE A 34 -13.11 30.08 5.97
C ILE A 34 -12.17 31.27 6.16
N GLY A 35 -10.88 31.10 5.87
CA GLY A 35 -9.87 32.17 5.89
C GLY A 35 -8.97 32.25 7.12
N ASN A 36 -9.24 31.49 8.20
CA ASN A 36 -8.32 31.37 9.33
C ASN A 36 -7.68 29.97 9.36
N LEU A 37 -6.37 29.91 9.12
CA LEU A 37 -5.59 28.67 9.10
C LEU A 37 -5.24 28.14 10.50
N VAL A 38 -5.45 28.94 11.56
CA VAL A 38 -4.78 28.74 12.85
C VAL A 38 -5.71 28.22 13.96
N GLU A 39 -7.02 28.14 13.72
CA GLU A 39 -7.99 27.83 14.78
C GLU A 39 -8.83 26.60 14.43
N PHE A 40 -8.22 25.41 14.46
CA PHE A 40 -8.98 24.18 14.68
C PHE A 40 -9.28 24.06 16.18
N THR A 41 -10.57 23.99 16.54
CA THR A 41 -11.02 24.01 17.95
C THR A 41 -11.30 22.62 18.51
N GLY A 42 -11.12 21.57 17.70
CA GLY A 42 -11.28 20.17 18.11
C GLY A 42 -12.43 19.44 17.42
N TYR A 43 -12.55 18.16 17.77
CA TYR A 43 -13.59 17.24 17.31
C TYR A 43 -14.74 17.13 18.34
N PRO A 44 -15.98 16.76 17.95
CA PRO A 44 -16.41 16.42 16.58
C PRO A 44 -16.59 17.66 15.70
N VAL A 45 -16.27 17.52 14.41
CA VAL A 45 -16.55 18.55 13.42
C VAL A 45 -17.99 18.40 12.94
N VAL A 46 -18.82 19.39 13.21
CA VAL A 46 -20.23 19.43 12.80
C VAL A 46 -20.41 20.57 11.80
N GLY A 47 -20.88 20.25 10.60
CA GLY A 47 -21.05 21.24 9.53
C GLY A 47 -21.78 20.66 8.32
N ASN A 48 -22.07 21.50 7.33
CA ASN A 48 -22.69 21.07 6.09
C ASN A 48 -21.66 20.35 5.22
N HIS A 49 -22.05 19.20 4.64
CA HIS A 49 -21.19 18.44 3.74
C HIS A 49 -20.74 19.26 2.52
N SER A 50 -21.52 20.25 2.09
CA SER A 50 -21.15 21.18 1.00
C SER A 50 -19.93 22.06 1.30
N MET A 51 -19.48 22.13 2.56
CA MET A 51 -18.28 22.86 2.96
C MET A 51 -17.01 22.00 2.93
N LEU A 52 -17.14 20.69 2.67
CA LEU A 52 -16.01 19.82 2.43
C LEU A 52 -15.55 19.96 0.99
N GLN A 53 -14.25 20.18 0.81
CA GLN A 53 -13.61 20.14 -0.49
C GLN A 53 -12.69 18.92 -0.55
N ALA A 54 -12.73 18.17 -1.65
CA ALA A 54 -11.61 17.30 -1.98
C ALA A 54 -10.34 18.16 -2.17
N SER A 55 -9.16 17.56 -1.97
CA SER A 55 -7.87 18.25 -2.17
C SER A 55 -7.89 19.08 -3.46
N GLY A 56 -7.60 20.39 -3.35
CA GLY A 56 -7.49 21.26 -4.52
C GLY A 56 -6.36 20.83 -5.45
N SER A 57 -6.42 21.24 -6.71
CA SER A 57 -5.31 21.02 -7.65
C SER A 57 -4.06 21.77 -7.17
N CYS A 58 -2.92 21.10 -7.16
CA CYS A 58 -1.64 21.81 -7.09
C CYS A 58 -1.49 22.63 -8.38
N LEU A 59 -1.02 23.87 -8.26
CA LEU A 59 -0.89 24.76 -9.42
C LEU A 59 0.52 24.61 -10.02
N PHE A 60 0.58 24.32 -11.32
CA PHE A 60 1.83 24.34 -12.10
C PHE A 60 2.17 25.76 -12.54
N ASP A 61 2.25 26.69 -11.59
CA ASP A 61 2.67 28.04 -11.91
C ASP A 61 4.20 28.09 -12.05
N LYS A 62 4.68 28.56 -13.21
CA LYS A 62 6.12 28.77 -13.41
C LYS A 62 6.65 29.93 -12.57
N GLU A 63 5.78 30.86 -12.17
CA GLU A 63 6.16 32.11 -11.53
C GLU A 63 6.40 31.97 -10.02
N ASN A 64 6.01 30.85 -9.39
CA ASN A 64 6.15 30.68 -7.95
C ASN A 64 7.26 29.72 -7.51
N SER A 65 8.23 29.43 -8.38
CA SER A 65 9.38 28.57 -8.04
C SER A 65 9.00 27.20 -7.44
N LEU A 66 7.92 26.58 -7.97
CA LEU A 66 7.38 25.28 -7.53
C LEU A 66 6.77 25.29 -6.10
N LEU A 67 6.51 26.45 -5.49
CA LEU A 67 5.90 26.55 -4.16
C LEU A 67 4.54 25.86 -4.06
N THR A 68 3.78 25.80 -5.15
CA THR A 68 2.47 25.13 -5.22
C THR A 68 2.50 23.82 -5.98
N ALA A 69 3.70 23.27 -6.23
CA ALA A 69 3.82 21.96 -6.87
C ALA A 69 3.19 20.88 -5.99
N CYS A 70 2.71 19.81 -6.61
CA CYS A 70 2.22 18.67 -5.84
C CYS A 70 3.34 18.06 -5.02
N ALA A 71 2.98 17.47 -3.88
CA ALA A 71 3.94 16.75 -3.06
C ALA A 71 4.64 15.62 -3.84
N TRP A 72 4.02 15.05 -4.87
CA TRP A 72 4.60 14.03 -5.75
C TRP A 72 5.21 14.58 -7.04
N ASP A 73 5.42 15.90 -7.16
CA ASP A 73 6.06 16.48 -8.35
C ASP A 73 7.54 16.05 -8.42
N PRO A 74 8.01 15.45 -9.53
CA PRO A 74 9.35 14.88 -9.60
C PRO A 74 10.47 15.93 -9.57
N ARG A 75 10.14 17.23 -9.70
CA ARG A 75 11.12 18.33 -9.66
C ARG A 75 11.44 18.78 -8.24
N ILE A 76 10.69 18.31 -7.25
CA ILE A 76 10.95 18.57 -5.84
C ILE A 76 11.27 17.24 -5.13
N HIS A 77 12.04 17.32 -4.05
CA HIS A 77 12.25 16.18 -3.16
C HIS A 77 11.06 16.01 -2.21
N GLY A 78 9.93 15.60 -2.79
CA GLY A 78 8.65 15.49 -2.10
C GLY A 78 8.32 14.06 -1.65
N GLN A 79 7.03 13.71 -1.72
CA GLN A 79 6.52 12.40 -1.36
C GLN A 79 6.81 11.36 -2.43
N PHE A 80 7.49 10.29 -2.00
CA PHE A 80 7.65 9.05 -2.76
C PHE A 80 7.41 7.88 -1.81
N PHE A 81 6.40 7.06 -2.11
CA PHE A 81 5.94 6.00 -1.23
C PHE A 81 5.31 4.87 -2.04
N THR A 82 5.11 3.72 -1.38
CA THR A 82 4.22 2.67 -1.88
C THR A 82 2.93 2.70 -1.08
N GLN A 83 1.83 2.51 -1.79
CA GLN A 83 0.52 2.33 -1.20
C GLN A 83 0.01 0.98 -1.64
N LEU A 84 -0.32 0.15 -0.66
CA LEU A 84 -1.00 -1.12 -0.80
C LEU A 84 -2.49 -0.88 -0.52
N THR A 85 -3.39 -1.46 -1.30
CA THR A 85 -4.82 -1.48 -0.95
C THR A 85 -5.41 -2.83 -1.29
N ILE A 86 -5.90 -3.53 -0.29
CA ILE A 86 -6.46 -4.88 -0.46
C ILE A 86 -7.75 -5.01 0.33
N SER A 87 -8.74 -5.64 -0.28
CA SER A 87 -10.05 -5.85 0.29
C SER A 87 -10.17 -7.24 0.88
N ILE A 88 -10.69 -7.36 2.10
CA ILE A 88 -11.04 -8.65 2.71
C ILE A 88 -12.51 -8.67 3.12
N PRO A 89 -13.16 -9.85 3.21
CA PRO A 89 -14.53 -9.94 3.69
C PRO A 89 -14.68 -9.30 5.08
N LEU A 90 -15.79 -8.61 5.33
CA LEU A 90 -16.06 -7.97 6.62
C LEU A 90 -15.99 -8.96 7.79
N THR A 91 -16.36 -10.23 7.56
CA THR A 91 -16.28 -11.31 8.56
C THR A 91 -14.85 -11.65 8.99
N SER A 92 -13.84 -11.27 8.21
CA SER A 92 -12.43 -11.57 8.48
C SER A 92 -11.69 -10.45 9.23
N ILE A 93 -12.27 -9.26 9.34
CA ILE A 93 -11.57 -8.08 9.86
C ILE A 93 -11.08 -8.24 11.31
N SER A 94 -11.89 -8.90 12.16
CA SER A 94 -11.53 -9.12 13.56
C SER A 94 -10.28 -9.98 13.70
N SER A 95 -10.24 -11.10 12.96
CA SER A 95 -9.09 -12.01 12.92
C SER A 95 -7.85 -11.31 12.35
N PHE A 96 -8.03 -10.52 11.29
CA PHE A 96 -6.94 -9.72 10.73
C PHE A 96 -6.33 -8.77 11.77
N ILE A 97 -7.15 -8.00 12.47
CA ILE A 97 -6.69 -7.08 13.53
C ILE A 97 -5.92 -7.83 14.63
N ILE A 98 -6.37 -9.04 15.00
CA ILE A 98 -5.67 -9.88 15.98
C ILE A 98 -4.27 -10.27 15.48
N ASP A 99 -4.13 -10.64 14.22
CA ASP A 99 -2.81 -10.99 13.66
C ASP A 99 -1.89 -9.77 13.56
N VAL A 100 -2.41 -8.60 13.17
CA VAL A 100 -1.63 -7.35 13.18
C VAL A 100 -1.15 -7.00 14.59
N LYS A 101 -2.00 -7.20 15.61
CA LYS A 101 -1.61 -7.00 17.02
C LYS A 101 -0.51 -7.98 17.45
N LYS A 102 -0.61 -9.25 17.07
CA LYS A 102 0.48 -10.22 17.32
C LYS A 102 1.78 -9.78 16.65
N LEU A 103 1.70 -9.29 15.41
CA LEU A 103 2.88 -8.84 14.66
C LEU A 103 3.54 -7.63 15.33
N ARG A 104 2.74 -6.66 15.80
CA ARG A 104 3.19 -5.55 16.65
C ARG A 104 3.87 -6.04 17.93
N ASP A 105 3.30 -7.05 18.58
CA ASP A 105 3.83 -7.57 19.85
C ASP A 105 5.15 -8.32 19.65
N MET A 106 5.32 -9.02 18.53
CA MET A 106 6.55 -9.72 18.15
C MET A 106 7.67 -8.77 17.70
N ALA A 107 7.32 -7.68 17.03
CA ALA A 107 8.26 -6.65 16.59
C ALA A 107 7.78 -5.27 17.04
N PRO A 108 8.01 -4.90 18.31
CA PRO A 108 7.67 -3.56 18.81
C PRO A 108 8.30 -2.48 17.93
N GLN A 109 7.64 -1.34 17.78
CA GLN A 109 8.06 -0.20 16.94
C GLN A 109 7.98 -0.40 15.42
N SER A 110 7.79 -1.63 14.93
CA SER A 110 7.79 -1.90 13.49
C SER A 110 6.68 -1.19 12.72
N LEU A 111 5.48 -1.10 13.31
CA LEU A 111 4.32 -0.46 12.70
C LEU A 111 4.40 1.08 12.71
N CYS A 112 5.40 1.68 13.35
CA CYS A 112 5.66 3.11 13.21
C CYS A 112 5.99 3.49 11.75
N ALA A 113 6.45 2.51 10.95
CA ALA A 113 6.68 2.67 9.53
C ALA A 113 5.42 3.07 8.75
N ILE A 114 4.26 2.52 9.13
CA ILE A 114 2.95 2.83 8.53
C ILE A 114 2.20 3.90 9.31
N GLU A 115 2.42 4.02 10.62
CA GLU A 115 1.82 5.08 11.45
C GLU A 115 2.23 6.47 10.97
N MET A 116 3.47 6.62 10.48
CA MET A 116 3.95 7.83 9.82
C MET A 116 3.07 8.28 8.64
N TYR A 117 2.31 7.35 8.05
CA TYR A 117 1.39 7.62 6.93
C TYR A 117 -0.09 7.47 7.32
N GLY A 118 -0.41 7.54 8.62
CA GLY A 118 -1.79 7.43 9.12
C GLY A 118 -2.23 6.01 9.49
N GLY A 119 -1.31 5.05 9.49
CA GLY A 119 -1.58 3.67 9.89
C GLY A 119 -2.28 2.85 8.81
N ILE A 120 -3.22 1.99 9.23
CA ILE A 120 -4.05 1.18 8.33
C ILE A 120 -5.40 1.88 8.17
N LEU A 121 -5.66 2.46 7.00
CA LEU A 121 -6.95 3.07 6.70
C LEU A 121 -7.96 2.00 6.29
N MET A 122 -9.11 1.97 6.96
CA MET A 122 -10.18 1.02 6.68
C MET A 122 -11.37 1.72 6.04
N ARG A 123 -11.84 1.20 4.90
CA ARG A 123 -13.05 1.70 4.23
C ARG A 123 -13.99 0.53 3.94
N PHE A 124 -15.29 0.77 4.06
CA PHE A 124 -16.31 -0.26 3.82
C PHE A 124 -16.87 -0.07 2.41
N ILE A 125 -16.87 -1.15 1.63
CA ILE A 125 -17.30 -1.14 0.22
C ILE A 125 -18.36 -2.21 0.02
N THR A 126 -19.47 -1.84 -0.60
CA THR A 126 -20.54 -2.78 -0.95
C THR A 126 -20.21 -3.56 -2.22
N ALA A 127 -20.78 -4.75 -2.34
CA ALA A 127 -20.63 -5.59 -3.52
C ALA A 127 -21.02 -4.85 -4.83
N SER A 128 -20.37 -5.21 -5.93
CA SER A 128 -20.56 -4.61 -7.25
C SER A 128 -20.83 -5.65 -8.34
N THR A 129 -21.71 -5.30 -9.28
CA THR A 129 -22.00 -6.11 -10.47
C THR A 129 -20.94 -5.99 -11.56
N ALA A 130 -19.99 -5.05 -11.46
CA ALA A 130 -18.87 -4.92 -12.39
C ALA A 130 -17.94 -6.14 -12.34
N TYR A 131 -17.53 -6.68 -13.50
CA TYR A 131 -16.78 -7.95 -13.57
C TYR A 131 -15.45 -7.94 -12.79
N LEU A 132 -14.75 -6.81 -12.80
CA LEU A 132 -13.50 -6.61 -12.03
C LEU A 132 -13.71 -5.87 -10.70
N GLY A 133 -14.97 -5.76 -10.24
CA GLY A 133 -15.34 -5.15 -8.96
C GLY A 133 -15.48 -6.18 -7.84
N GLN A 134 -15.61 -5.67 -6.61
CA GLN A 134 -15.80 -6.51 -5.41
C GLN A 134 -17.05 -7.37 -5.53
N THR A 135 -16.95 -8.66 -5.18
CA THR A 135 -18.04 -9.64 -5.31
C THR A 135 -18.94 -9.72 -4.08
N THR A 136 -18.47 -9.20 -2.94
CA THR A 136 -19.16 -9.20 -1.65
C THR A 136 -18.91 -7.87 -0.94
N ASP A 137 -19.61 -7.62 0.17
CA ASP A 137 -19.32 -6.50 1.04
C ASP A 137 -17.98 -6.73 1.76
N VAL A 138 -17.07 -5.78 1.62
CA VAL A 138 -15.67 -5.91 2.04
C VAL A 138 -15.20 -4.71 2.84
N VAL A 139 -14.10 -4.91 3.56
CA VAL A 139 -13.29 -3.83 4.12
C VAL A 139 -12.04 -3.69 3.27
N ASP A 140 -11.87 -2.53 2.67
CA ASP A 140 -10.64 -2.09 2.03
C ASP A 140 -9.64 -1.68 3.10
N LEU A 141 -8.48 -2.33 3.10
CA LEU A 141 -7.33 -2.04 3.94
C LEU A 141 -6.29 -1.31 3.10
N GLU A 142 -6.07 -0.03 3.39
CA GLU A 142 -5.07 0.79 2.73
C GLU A 142 -3.89 1.05 3.67
N ILE A 143 -2.69 0.74 3.18
CA ILE A 143 -1.44 0.78 3.94
C ILE A 143 -0.42 1.52 3.09
N THR A 144 0.07 2.65 3.59
CA THR A 144 1.09 3.46 2.92
C THR A 144 2.39 3.36 3.71
N TYR A 145 3.51 3.16 3.01
CA TYR A 145 4.83 3.05 3.62
C TYR A 145 5.93 3.59 2.71
N TYR A 146 7.08 3.86 3.32
CA TYR A 146 8.26 4.36 2.64
C TYR A 146 8.74 3.41 1.54
N ARG A 147 9.12 3.99 0.40
CA ARG A 147 9.75 3.29 -0.72
C ARG A 147 10.96 4.10 -1.14
N ASP A 148 12.12 3.45 -1.29
CA ASP A 148 13.30 4.10 -1.83
C ASP A 148 13.18 4.25 -3.36
N HIS A 149 13.82 5.28 -3.92
CA HIS A 149 13.91 5.47 -5.37
C HIS A 149 14.71 4.36 -6.05
N ASP A 150 15.72 3.82 -5.37
CA ASP A 150 16.43 2.62 -5.79
C ASP A 150 15.67 1.37 -5.29
N PRO A 151 15.06 0.57 -6.20
CA PRO A 151 14.25 -0.59 -5.84
C PRO A 151 15.07 -1.73 -5.19
N SER A 152 16.41 -1.63 -5.18
CA SER A 152 17.29 -2.57 -4.49
C SER A 152 17.61 -2.19 -3.05
N GLN A 153 17.13 -1.03 -2.57
CA GLN A 153 17.33 -0.62 -1.18
C GLN A 153 16.22 -1.20 -0.29
N PRO A 154 16.59 -2.00 0.74
CA PRO A 154 15.63 -2.48 1.71
C PRO A 154 15.17 -1.33 2.60
N ARG A 155 13.92 -1.40 3.10
CA ARG A 155 13.39 -0.43 4.05
C ARG A 155 13.50 -0.91 5.50
N LEU A 156 13.28 0.01 6.43
CA LEU A 156 13.19 -0.32 7.85
C LEU A 156 11.95 -1.20 8.09
N HIS A 157 12.13 -2.32 8.80
CA HIS A 157 11.09 -3.32 9.03
C HIS A 157 10.47 -3.89 7.73
N GLU A 158 11.30 -4.06 6.68
CA GLU A 158 10.93 -4.73 5.43
C GLU A 158 10.15 -6.02 5.68
N ASP A 159 10.62 -6.86 6.60
CA ASP A 159 10.02 -8.15 6.90
C ASP A 159 8.60 -8.05 7.47
N VAL A 160 8.37 -7.10 8.37
CA VAL A 160 7.05 -6.87 8.96
C VAL A 160 6.05 -6.37 7.92
N LEU A 161 6.48 -5.47 7.01
CA LEU A 161 5.61 -4.93 5.97
C LEU A 161 5.26 -5.98 4.91
N GLU A 162 6.24 -6.78 4.48
CA GLU A 162 6.01 -7.90 3.57
C GLU A 162 5.14 -8.99 4.22
N GLU A 163 5.31 -9.26 5.52
CA GLU A 163 4.47 -10.20 6.24
C GLU A 163 3.03 -9.69 6.33
N LEU A 164 2.84 -8.41 6.63
CA LEU A 164 1.52 -7.78 6.69
C LEU A 164 0.80 -7.85 5.33
N GLU A 165 1.51 -7.58 4.23
CA GLU A 165 1.01 -7.73 2.87
C GLU A 165 0.57 -9.18 2.59
N GLN A 166 1.40 -10.17 2.96
CA GLN A 166 1.10 -11.59 2.76
C GLN A 166 -0.02 -12.12 3.66
N ILE A 167 -0.15 -11.62 4.89
CA ILE A 167 -1.30 -11.93 5.76
C ILE A 167 -2.59 -11.50 5.07
N VAL A 168 -2.67 -10.26 4.59
CA VAL A 168 -3.88 -9.77 3.93
C VAL A 168 -4.16 -10.50 2.61
N LEU A 169 -3.14 -10.65 1.75
CA LEU A 169 -3.30 -11.24 0.42
C LEU A 169 -3.57 -12.75 0.46
N PHE A 170 -2.79 -13.49 1.24
CA PHE A 170 -2.73 -14.95 1.14
C PHE A 170 -3.49 -15.63 2.28
N LYS A 171 -3.26 -15.21 3.54
CA LYS A 171 -3.99 -15.80 4.68
C LYS A 171 -5.48 -15.47 4.65
N TYR A 172 -5.85 -14.24 4.29
CA TYR A 172 -7.25 -13.80 4.22
C TYR A 172 -7.84 -13.79 2.81
N GLY A 173 -7.09 -14.25 1.80
CA GLY A 173 -7.56 -14.32 0.42
C GLY A 173 -7.93 -12.96 -0.16
N GLY A 174 -7.24 -11.89 0.25
CA GLY A 174 -7.58 -10.52 -0.09
C GLY A 174 -7.57 -10.20 -1.58
N MET A 175 -8.46 -9.31 -2.00
CA MET A 175 -8.59 -8.84 -3.38
C MET A 175 -7.81 -7.53 -3.57
N PRO A 176 -6.79 -7.48 -4.45
CA PRO A 176 -6.01 -6.26 -4.64
C PRO A 176 -6.80 -5.17 -5.37
N HIS A 177 -6.68 -3.93 -4.91
CA HIS A 177 -7.06 -2.76 -5.67
C HIS A 177 -6.17 -2.60 -6.93
N TRP A 178 -6.77 -2.56 -8.11
CA TRP A 178 -6.05 -2.57 -9.40
C TRP A 178 -4.97 -1.49 -9.56
N GLY A 179 -5.16 -0.30 -8.97
CA GLY A 179 -4.23 0.83 -9.12
C GLY A 179 -3.30 1.12 -7.93
N LYS A 180 -3.27 0.27 -6.89
CA LYS A 180 -2.54 0.55 -5.63
C LYS A 180 -1.83 -0.70 -5.09
N ASN A 181 -1.21 -1.48 -5.96
CA ASN A 181 -0.54 -2.71 -5.58
C ASN A 181 0.64 -3.01 -6.51
N ARG A 182 1.51 -3.91 -6.06
CA ARG A 182 2.66 -4.43 -6.81
C ARG A 182 2.32 -5.82 -7.38
N ASN A 183 3.19 -6.36 -8.22
CA ASN A 183 2.92 -7.60 -8.95
C ASN A 183 2.51 -8.78 -8.05
N ILE A 184 3.16 -8.93 -6.88
CA ILE A 184 2.84 -10.02 -5.95
C ILE A 184 1.38 -10.05 -5.49
N ALA A 185 0.73 -8.89 -5.43
CA ALA A 185 -0.66 -8.79 -5.02
C ALA A 185 -1.62 -9.45 -6.03
N PHE A 186 -1.22 -9.46 -7.30
CA PHE A 186 -2.01 -9.99 -8.40
C PHE A 186 -1.84 -11.50 -8.62
N LEU A 187 -0.99 -12.17 -7.83
CA LEU A 187 -0.90 -13.63 -7.85
C LEU A 187 -2.22 -14.26 -7.42
N GLY A 188 -2.71 -15.22 -8.22
CA GLY A 188 -3.97 -15.91 -7.96
C GLY A 188 -5.23 -15.06 -8.20
N THR A 189 -5.11 -13.92 -8.90
CA THR A 189 -6.24 -13.00 -9.10
C THR A 189 -7.39 -13.65 -9.86
N LYS A 190 -7.09 -14.42 -10.91
CA LYS A 190 -8.11 -15.08 -11.73
C LYS A 190 -9.00 -16.00 -10.91
N GLU A 191 -8.40 -16.77 -10.03
CA GLU A 191 -9.09 -17.70 -9.13
C GLU A 191 -9.98 -16.94 -8.14
N ARG A 192 -9.51 -15.82 -7.59
CA ARG A 192 -10.27 -14.97 -6.65
C ARG A 192 -11.53 -14.36 -7.29
N PHE A 193 -11.55 -14.12 -8.61
CA PHE A 193 -12.69 -13.56 -9.32
C PHE A 193 -13.73 -14.59 -9.81
N GLN A 194 -13.55 -15.88 -9.53
CA GLN A 194 -14.57 -16.93 -9.68
C GLN A 194 -15.30 -16.93 -11.05
N GLY A 195 -14.57 -16.85 -12.16
CA GLY A 195 -15.18 -16.87 -13.50
C GLY A 195 -15.60 -15.49 -14.04
N ARG A 196 -15.46 -14.41 -13.27
CA ARG A 196 -15.83 -13.05 -13.73
C ARG A 196 -14.79 -12.44 -14.66
N ILE A 197 -13.51 -12.84 -14.55
CA ILE A 197 -12.46 -12.38 -15.46
C ILE A 197 -12.77 -12.85 -16.89
N GLU A 198 -13.25 -14.07 -17.07
CA GLU A 198 -13.61 -14.64 -18.37
C GLU A 198 -14.70 -13.79 -19.04
N LYS A 199 -15.74 -13.40 -18.29
CA LYS A 199 -16.79 -12.49 -18.77
C LYS A 199 -16.25 -11.11 -19.14
N PHE A 200 -15.30 -10.59 -18.35
CA PHE A 200 -14.60 -9.35 -18.70
C PHE A 200 -13.82 -9.50 -20.00
N VAL A 201 -13.06 -10.58 -20.15
CA VAL A 201 -12.24 -10.87 -21.33
C VAL A 201 -13.09 -11.04 -22.58
N GLU A 202 -14.27 -11.66 -22.50
CA GLU A 202 -15.23 -11.73 -23.61
C GLU A 202 -15.64 -10.34 -24.11
N VAL A 203 -15.98 -9.43 -23.18
CA VAL A 203 -16.32 -8.04 -23.52
C VAL A 203 -15.10 -7.32 -24.06
N MET A 204 -13.94 -7.45 -23.41
CA MET A 204 -12.67 -6.85 -23.85
C MET A 204 -12.36 -7.23 -25.30
N LYS A 205 -12.38 -8.52 -25.65
CA LYS A 205 -12.11 -9.01 -27.01
C LYS A 205 -13.13 -8.52 -28.05
N LYS A 206 -14.38 -8.27 -27.64
CA LYS A 206 -15.39 -7.70 -28.54
C LYS A 206 -15.09 -6.24 -28.90
N PHE A 207 -14.60 -5.46 -27.95
CA PHE A 207 -14.33 -4.03 -28.14
C PHE A 207 -12.89 -3.73 -28.58
N ASP A 208 -11.95 -4.63 -28.29
CA ASP A 208 -10.53 -4.54 -28.67
C ASP A 208 -10.04 -5.86 -29.29
N PRO A 209 -10.56 -6.26 -30.47
CA PRO A 209 -10.18 -7.52 -31.11
C PRO A 209 -8.72 -7.57 -31.57
N LYS A 210 -8.03 -6.42 -31.60
CA LYS A 210 -6.62 -6.31 -32.00
C LYS A 210 -5.68 -6.20 -30.78
N GLY A 211 -6.20 -6.15 -29.56
CA GLY A 211 -5.41 -6.02 -28.35
C GLY A 211 -4.62 -4.70 -28.25
N LEU A 212 -5.13 -3.61 -28.80
CA LEU A 212 -4.47 -2.30 -28.77
C LEU A 212 -4.26 -1.77 -27.34
N PHE A 213 -5.11 -2.20 -26.40
CA PHE A 213 -5.03 -1.81 -24.99
C PHE A 213 -4.50 -2.93 -24.09
N SER A 214 -3.98 -4.01 -24.68
CA SER A 214 -3.39 -5.14 -23.96
C SER A 214 -1.88 -4.97 -23.81
N SER A 215 -1.33 -5.56 -22.76
CA SER A 215 0.09 -5.56 -22.41
C SER A 215 0.45 -6.89 -21.77
N GLU A 216 1.74 -7.25 -21.76
CA GLU A 216 2.21 -8.47 -21.08
C GLU A 216 1.73 -8.51 -19.61
N TRP A 217 1.76 -7.37 -18.92
CA TRP A 217 1.29 -7.28 -17.55
C TRP A 217 -0.21 -7.51 -17.42
N SER A 218 -1.04 -6.78 -18.19
CA SER A 218 -2.51 -6.93 -18.11
C SER A 218 -2.95 -8.34 -18.47
N ASP A 219 -2.30 -8.96 -19.46
CA ASP A 219 -2.63 -10.30 -19.92
C ASP A 219 -2.24 -11.35 -18.87
N SER A 220 -1.13 -11.13 -18.17
CA SER A 220 -0.72 -11.99 -17.05
C SER A 220 -1.67 -11.86 -15.86
N VAL A 221 -2.06 -10.62 -15.50
CA VAL A 221 -3.03 -10.35 -14.42
C VAL A 221 -4.39 -11.00 -14.71
N LEU A 222 -4.85 -10.94 -15.96
CA LEU A 222 -6.10 -11.56 -16.40
C LEU A 222 -5.97 -13.08 -16.65
N GLY A 223 -4.78 -13.66 -16.44
CA GLY A 223 -4.49 -15.07 -16.67
C GLY A 223 -4.75 -15.52 -18.11
N LEU A 224 -4.43 -14.63 -19.06
CA LEU A 224 -4.36 -14.88 -20.50
C LEU A 224 -2.95 -15.33 -20.93
N GLN A 225 -1.94 -15.06 -20.09
CA GLN A 225 -0.56 -15.49 -20.27
C GLN A 225 -0.02 -16.09 -18.97
N GLU A 226 0.83 -17.12 -19.08
CA GLU A 226 1.43 -17.81 -17.92
C GLU A 226 2.57 -17.03 -17.25
N LYS A 227 3.19 -16.07 -17.97
CA LYS A 227 4.42 -15.37 -17.55
C LYS A 227 4.22 -13.87 -17.60
N GLY A 228 4.63 -13.17 -16.54
CA GLY A 228 4.72 -11.70 -16.50
C GLY A 228 4.45 -11.07 -15.14
N LEU A 229 3.84 -11.81 -14.19
CA LEU A 229 3.63 -11.30 -12.82
C LEU A 229 4.88 -11.47 -11.96
N VAL A 230 5.43 -12.68 -11.88
CA VAL A 230 6.63 -12.95 -11.08
C VAL A 230 7.87 -12.69 -11.91
N ILE A 231 8.72 -11.77 -11.43
CA ILE A 231 10.00 -11.45 -12.07
C ILE A 231 11.12 -11.78 -11.09
N GLU A 232 11.66 -12.99 -11.20
CA GLU A 232 12.76 -13.46 -10.36
C GLU A 232 14.09 -12.87 -10.83
N LYS A 233 14.68 -12.05 -9.96
CA LYS A 233 16.01 -11.45 -10.12
C LYS A 233 16.54 -11.04 -8.74
N PRO A 234 17.84 -10.78 -8.59
CA PRO A 234 18.35 -10.21 -7.35
C PRO A 234 17.56 -8.96 -6.92
N GLY A 235 17.16 -8.91 -5.65
CA GLY A 235 16.35 -7.82 -5.09
C GLY A 235 14.85 -7.83 -5.47
N CYS A 236 14.33 -8.87 -6.14
CA CYS A 236 12.93 -8.85 -6.60
C CYS A 236 11.88 -8.75 -5.49
N ALA A 237 12.18 -9.21 -4.27
CA ALA A 237 11.23 -9.19 -3.15
C ALA A 237 11.05 -7.78 -2.58
N LEU A 238 12.15 -7.03 -2.44
CA LEU A 238 12.14 -5.64 -1.96
C LEU A 238 11.20 -4.74 -2.79
N GLU A 239 11.18 -4.98 -4.10
CA GLU A 239 10.34 -4.27 -5.08
C GLU A 239 8.93 -4.88 -5.23
N GLY A 240 8.61 -6.02 -4.59
CA GLY A 240 7.31 -6.67 -4.72
C GLY A 240 7.06 -7.31 -6.09
N LEU A 241 8.13 -7.76 -6.76
CA LEU A 241 8.08 -8.50 -8.03
C LEU A 241 8.06 -10.02 -7.82
N CYS A 242 8.46 -10.49 -6.64
CA CYS A 242 8.45 -11.89 -6.26
C CYS A 242 8.20 -12.00 -4.74
N VAL A 243 7.73 -13.14 -4.28
CA VAL A 243 7.85 -13.53 -2.87
C VAL A 243 9.23 -14.17 -2.72
N CYS A 244 9.99 -13.82 -1.68
CA CYS A 244 11.36 -14.30 -1.56
C CYS A 244 11.41 -15.84 -1.43
N SER A 245 12.36 -16.46 -2.12
CA SER A 245 12.66 -17.90 -2.02
C SER A 245 14.16 -18.14 -1.86
N LEU A 246 14.98 -17.22 -2.38
CA LEU A 246 16.43 -17.18 -2.25
C LEU A 246 16.85 -15.92 -1.49
N ASP A 247 17.96 -15.99 -0.76
CA ASP A 247 18.51 -14.82 -0.06
C ASP A 247 18.88 -13.68 -1.03
N SER A 248 19.28 -14.01 -2.27
CA SER A 248 19.55 -13.02 -3.32
C SER A 248 18.34 -12.15 -3.67
N HIS A 249 17.11 -12.57 -3.36
CA HIS A 249 15.90 -11.76 -3.57
C HIS A 249 15.80 -10.60 -2.57
N CYS A 250 16.58 -10.63 -1.48
CA CYS A 250 16.46 -9.73 -0.33
C CYS A 250 17.62 -8.75 -0.14
N ALA A 251 18.63 -8.72 -1.01
CA ALA A 251 19.87 -7.95 -0.84
C ALA A 251 20.75 -8.44 0.35
N PRO A 252 21.35 -9.63 0.24
CA PRO A 252 22.17 -10.22 1.30
C PRO A 252 23.46 -9.43 1.56
N ASP A 253 23.95 -8.68 0.58
CA ASP A 253 25.06 -7.72 0.71
C ASP A 253 24.75 -6.57 1.69
N LYS A 254 23.47 -6.35 2.02
CA LYS A 254 22.99 -5.35 2.99
C LYS A 254 22.51 -5.98 4.30
N GLY A 255 22.75 -7.29 4.49
CA GLY A 255 22.37 -8.05 5.67
C GLY A 255 20.90 -8.52 5.69
N TYR A 256 20.23 -8.57 4.54
CA TYR A 256 18.84 -8.99 4.45
C TYR A 256 18.73 -10.35 3.75
N PHE A 257 17.99 -11.26 4.37
CA PHE A 257 17.89 -12.65 3.94
C PHE A 257 16.44 -13.11 3.90
N CYS A 258 16.16 -14.14 3.10
CA CYS A 258 14.81 -14.65 2.96
C CYS A 258 14.46 -15.55 4.14
N ARG A 259 13.49 -15.16 4.95
CA ARG A 259 13.10 -15.82 6.20
C ARG A 259 11.60 -16.02 6.30
N PRO A 260 11.12 -16.94 7.15
CA PRO A 260 9.70 -17.06 7.43
C PRO A 260 9.18 -15.84 8.21
N GLY A 261 7.89 -15.55 8.05
CA GLY A 261 7.17 -14.57 8.86
C GLY A 261 7.21 -14.88 10.37
N LEU A 262 7.02 -13.85 11.20
CA LEU A 262 6.99 -13.92 12.66
C LEU A 262 5.70 -14.54 13.20
N VAL A 263 4.57 -14.26 12.56
CA VAL A 263 3.20 -14.65 12.95
C VAL A 263 2.57 -15.56 11.90
N TYR A 264 2.71 -15.24 10.63
CA TYR A 264 2.28 -16.06 9.50
C TYR A 264 3.49 -16.80 8.93
N ALA A 265 3.74 -18.00 9.44
CA ALA A 265 4.96 -18.76 9.16
C ALA A 265 5.13 -19.14 7.68
N GLU A 266 4.03 -19.22 6.93
CA GLU A 266 4.01 -19.45 5.50
C GLU A 266 4.44 -18.22 4.68
N ALA A 267 4.40 -17.02 5.27
CA ALA A 267 4.96 -15.84 4.63
C ALA A 267 6.47 -15.98 4.46
N ARG A 268 6.99 -15.46 3.35
CA ARG A 268 8.43 -15.37 3.10
C ARG A 268 8.83 -13.92 2.93
N VAL A 269 9.74 -13.47 3.78
CA VAL A 269 10.03 -12.05 4.00
C VAL A 269 11.52 -11.78 4.06
N CYS A 270 11.91 -10.59 3.64
CA CYS A 270 13.28 -10.09 3.67
C CYS A 270 13.59 -9.49 5.03
N ARG A 271 14.19 -10.32 5.90
CA ARG A 271 14.55 -9.95 7.26
C ARG A 271 16.00 -9.54 7.36
N HIS A 272 16.26 -8.43 8.04
CA HIS A 272 17.59 -8.04 8.41
C HIS A 272 18.13 -8.94 9.53
N GLU A 273 19.27 -9.57 9.30
CA GLU A 273 20.01 -10.35 10.29
C GLU A 273 21.40 -9.72 10.40
N ALA A 274 21.67 -9.12 11.56
CA ALA A 274 22.96 -8.52 11.88
C ALA A 274 23.97 -9.60 12.31
#